data_AF-A0A1K1Q5V4-F1
#
_entry.id   AF-A0A1K1Q5V4-F1
#
_cell.length_a   1.000
_cell.length_b   1.000
_cell.length_c   1.000
_cell.angle_alpha   90.00
_cell.angle_beta   90.00
_cell.angle_gamma   90.00
#
_symmetry.space_group_name_H-M   'P 1'
#
loop_
_entity.id
_entity.type
_entity.pdbx_description
1 polymer ?
#
loop_
_entity_poly.entity_id
_entity_poly.type
_entity_poly.pdbx_seq_one_letter_code
_entity_poly.pdbx_strand_id
1 'polypeptide(L)'
;MKKTIAMAAALLISCSAVCMTSFAADETKVFVTVSDDKKDLVLIQEPITVTDIDSDGKLTINDALYIAHENKFEGGAAAGYKSSVGQWGLGLDKLWGVENGGSYGYYVNDKMSMGLADEIKDGDQIQAFIYPDPKDYNYYYSFFNAKKGEPVAVDAEVPLTLTYYTFGANGDLVENKLANAKITLNGKATDLVTDNDGKVTVKFSEAGSNYVSAASDSVNIVPPVYMVEVDPALTTTTTTAPLTTTTNSSTTTTTTATTTKTTTKATTKASGNSPKTGVKGAGLAVFGLAGAVATAFVLRRKNEE
;
A
#
# COMPACT_ATOMS: atom_id res chain seq x y z
N MET A 1 -50.35 -71.57 12.52
CA MET A 1 -50.19 -71.76 11.05
C MET A 1 -49.84 -70.40 10.47
N LYS A 2 -48.55 -70.15 10.19
CA LYS A 2 -47.90 -70.23 8.88
C LYS A 2 -48.11 -68.98 8.00
N LYS A 3 -47.04 -68.15 7.95
CA LYS A 3 -46.51 -67.34 6.82
C LYS A 3 -47.41 -66.17 6.35
N THR A 4 -46.94 -64.93 6.14
CA THR A 4 -45.93 -64.51 5.15
C THR A 4 -45.58 -63.00 5.26
N ILE A 5 -44.27 -62.67 5.16
CA ILE A 5 -43.63 -61.63 4.30
C ILE A 5 -43.97 -60.15 4.61
N ALA A 6 -43.14 -59.32 5.25
CA ALA A 6 -41.76 -58.87 4.95
C ALA A 6 -41.59 -58.14 3.60
N MET A 7 -41.99 -56.85 3.48
CA MET A 7 -41.42 -55.90 2.51
C MET A 7 -41.87 -54.45 2.78
N ALA A 8 -41.16 -53.69 3.63
CA ALA A 8 -41.19 -52.20 3.65
C ALA A 8 -40.20 -51.63 4.69
N ALA A 9 -38.93 -52.04 4.65
CA ALA A 9 -37.88 -51.45 5.49
C ALA A 9 -36.50 -51.50 4.81
N ALA A 10 -36.47 -51.21 3.52
CA ALA A 10 -35.23 -51.12 2.75
C ALA A 10 -35.27 -49.90 1.84
N LEU A 11 -35.35 -48.70 2.44
CA LEU A 11 -35.08 -47.46 1.71
C LEU A 11 -34.68 -46.31 2.66
N LEU A 12 -33.81 -46.54 3.67
CA LEU A 12 -33.38 -45.44 4.56
C LEU A 12 -31.96 -45.56 5.12
N ILE A 13 -31.09 -46.43 4.58
CA ILE A 13 -29.69 -46.53 5.02
C ILE A 13 -28.76 -46.69 3.82
N SER A 14 -28.61 -45.63 3.02
CA SER A 14 -27.48 -45.51 2.09
C SER A 14 -27.23 -44.06 1.67
N CYS A 15 -26.96 -43.16 2.62
CA CYS A 15 -26.41 -41.83 2.35
C CYS A 15 -25.59 -41.31 3.54
N SER A 16 -24.75 -42.16 4.13
CA SER A 16 -23.88 -41.77 5.26
C SER A 16 -22.44 -42.21 5.01
N ALA A 17 -21.87 -41.76 3.90
CA ALA A 17 -20.43 -41.71 3.67
C ALA A 17 -20.12 -40.90 2.41
N VAL A 18 -20.66 -39.67 2.31
CA VAL A 18 -19.89 -38.65 1.59
C VAL A 18 -18.86 -38.22 2.62
N CYS A 19 -17.64 -38.73 2.47
CA CYS A 19 -16.47 -38.09 3.05
C CYS A 19 -16.55 -36.62 2.63
N MET A 20 -17.06 -35.76 3.51
CA MET A 20 -16.76 -34.35 3.44
C MET A 20 -15.26 -34.29 3.66
N THR A 21 -14.50 -34.34 2.57
CA THR A 21 -13.24 -33.63 2.53
C THR A 21 -13.64 -32.21 2.87
N SER A 22 -13.48 -31.85 4.14
CA SER A 22 -13.28 -30.47 4.56
C SER A 22 -12.12 -29.99 3.69
N PHE A 23 -12.43 -29.47 2.51
CA PHE A 23 -11.61 -28.45 1.91
C PHE A 23 -11.60 -27.39 2.98
N ALA A 24 -10.49 -27.28 3.72
CA ALA A 24 -10.19 -26.04 4.39
C ALA A 24 -10.29 -25.01 3.26
N ALA A 25 -11.36 -24.23 3.26
CA ALA A 25 -11.44 -23.10 2.38
C ALA A 25 -10.20 -22.28 2.73
N ASP A 26 -9.32 -22.07 1.76
CA ASP A 26 -8.13 -21.26 1.96
C ASP A 26 -8.62 -19.87 2.41
N GLU A 27 -8.49 -19.62 3.71
CA GLU A 27 -8.94 -18.40 4.34
C GLU A 27 -8.03 -17.28 3.85
N THR A 28 -8.58 -16.33 3.10
CA THR A 28 -7.81 -15.18 2.61
C THR A 28 -7.67 -14.17 3.74
N LYS A 29 -6.45 -13.93 4.19
CA LYS A 29 -6.11 -12.97 5.23
C LYS A 29 -5.26 -11.85 4.66
N VAL A 30 -5.73 -10.62 4.81
CA VAL A 30 -4.99 -9.41 4.43
C VAL A 30 -4.67 -8.58 5.66
N PHE A 31 -3.81 -7.59 5.51
CA PHE A 31 -3.38 -6.72 6.60
C PHE A 31 -3.76 -5.28 6.28
N VAL A 32 -4.63 -4.70 7.10
CA VAL A 32 -5.22 -3.39 6.83
C VAL A 32 -4.64 -2.33 7.75
N THR A 33 -4.20 -1.22 7.15
CA THR A 33 -3.78 -0.01 7.85
C THR A 33 -4.67 1.16 7.40
N VAL A 34 -5.12 1.97 8.35
CA VAL A 34 -5.96 3.14 8.09
C VAL A 34 -5.36 4.35 8.78
N SER A 35 -5.26 5.46 8.06
CA SER A 35 -4.96 6.78 8.65
C SER A 35 -6.12 7.76 8.43
N ASP A 36 -6.44 8.52 9.47
CA ASP A 36 -7.56 9.46 9.47
C ASP A 36 -7.18 10.83 8.88
N ASP A 37 -8.14 11.77 8.90
CA ASP A 37 -7.98 13.14 8.41
C ASP A 37 -7.03 13.99 9.28
N LYS A 38 -6.65 13.52 10.47
CA LYS A 38 -5.66 14.16 11.34
C LYS A 38 -4.26 13.59 11.12
N LYS A 39 -4.10 12.68 10.16
CA LYS A 39 -2.86 11.93 9.90
C LYS A 39 -2.51 10.96 11.04
N ASP A 40 -3.49 10.56 11.85
CA ASP A 40 -3.29 9.59 12.90
C ASP A 40 -3.51 8.17 12.35
N LEU A 41 -2.65 7.23 12.77
CA LEU A 41 -2.82 5.81 12.46
C LEU A 41 -3.88 5.21 13.38
N VAL A 42 -5.07 4.98 12.83
CA VAL A 42 -6.24 4.49 13.58
C VAL A 42 -6.42 2.97 13.48
N LEU A 43 -5.74 2.34 12.52
CA LEU A 43 -5.60 0.89 12.39
C LEU A 43 -4.22 0.59 11.80
N ILE A 44 -3.49 -0.39 12.35
CA ILE A 44 -2.08 -0.65 11.99
C ILE A 44 -1.90 -2.14 11.66
N GLN A 45 -1.72 -2.44 10.36
CA GLN A 45 -1.57 -3.80 9.78
C GLN A 45 -2.41 -4.87 10.50
N GLU A 46 -3.68 -4.55 10.76
CA GLU A 46 -4.56 -5.47 11.44
C GLU A 46 -4.87 -6.65 10.50
N PRO A 47 -4.69 -7.90 10.93
CA PRO A 47 -5.06 -9.06 10.14
C PRO A 47 -6.58 -9.14 10.01
N ILE A 48 -7.07 -9.11 8.77
CA ILE A 48 -8.48 -9.21 8.40
C ILE A 48 -8.68 -10.46 7.56
N THR A 49 -9.49 -11.37 8.08
CA THR A 49 -10.05 -12.49 7.31
C THR A 49 -11.11 -11.96 6.37
N VAL A 50 -10.90 -12.09 5.07
CA VAL A 50 -11.78 -11.53 4.05
C VAL A 50 -12.77 -12.59 3.57
N THR A 51 -14.03 -12.19 3.54
CA THR A 51 -15.14 -12.91 2.91
C THR A 51 -15.79 -12.02 1.88
N ASP A 52 -16.33 -12.61 0.82
CA ASP A 52 -17.12 -11.90 -0.19
C ASP A 52 -18.42 -11.37 0.45
N ILE A 53 -18.48 -10.07 0.74
CA ILE A 53 -19.62 -9.49 1.49
C ILE A 53 -20.81 -9.15 0.60
N ASP A 54 -20.59 -8.98 -0.72
CA ASP A 54 -21.63 -8.61 -1.67
C ASP A 54 -22.06 -9.77 -2.59
N SER A 55 -21.45 -10.95 -2.41
CA SER A 55 -21.74 -12.20 -3.11
C SER A 55 -21.50 -12.11 -4.62
N ASP A 56 -20.51 -11.32 -5.06
CA ASP A 56 -20.14 -11.17 -6.47
C ASP A 56 -19.13 -12.23 -6.95
N GLY A 57 -18.63 -13.08 -6.05
CA GLY A 57 -17.69 -14.15 -6.29
C GLY A 57 -16.22 -13.74 -6.26
N LYS A 58 -15.90 -12.51 -5.85
CA LYS A 58 -14.54 -11.97 -5.73
C LYS A 58 -14.25 -11.55 -4.30
N LEU A 59 -12.97 -11.50 -3.96
CA LEU A 59 -12.49 -10.86 -2.74
C LEU A 59 -11.75 -9.59 -3.15
N THR A 60 -12.22 -8.46 -2.66
CA THR A 60 -11.81 -7.13 -3.12
C THR A 60 -11.36 -6.23 -1.97
N ILE A 61 -10.78 -5.08 -2.31
CA ILE A 61 -10.46 -4.04 -1.33
C ILE A 61 -11.73 -3.59 -0.58
N ASN A 62 -12.89 -3.52 -1.24
CA ASN A 62 -14.16 -3.18 -0.62
C ASN A 62 -14.51 -4.15 0.51
N ASP A 63 -14.36 -5.46 0.27
CA ASP A 63 -14.64 -6.50 1.27
C ASP A 63 -13.74 -6.35 2.49
N ALA A 64 -12.43 -6.23 2.26
CA ALA A 64 -11.46 -6.12 3.33
C ALA A 64 -11.68 -4.85 4.18
N LEU A 65 -11.94 -3.70 3.54
CA LEU A 65 -12.22 -2.47 4.28
C LEU A 65 -13.55 -2.55 5.02
N TYR A 66 -14.63 -3.07 4.41
CA TYR A 66 -15.90 -3.24 5.10
C TYR A 66 -15.73 -4.10 6.37
N ILE A 67 -15.10 -5.27 6.25
CA ILE A 67 -14.90 -6.20 7.37
C ILE A 67 -13.97 -5.59 8.42
N ALA A 68 -12.94 -4.83 8.02
CA ALA A 68 -12.10 -4.11 8.97
C ALA A 68 -12.92 -3.19 9.87
N HIS A 69 -13.91 -2.49 9.30
CA HIS A 69 -14.78 -1.62 10.11
C HIS A 69 -15.77 -2.42 10.96
N GLU A 70 -16.36 -3.52 10.47
CA GLU A 70 -17.19 -4.40 11.31
C GLU A 70 -16.42 -4.91 12.53
N ASN A 71 -15.16 -5.29 12.34
CA ASN A 71 -14.36 -5.90 13.39
C ASN A 71 -13.76 -4.89 14.38
N LYS A 72 -13.44 -3.67 13.91
CA LYS A 72 -12.52 -2.77 14.62
C LYS A 72 -13.02 -1.35 14.80
N PHE A 73 -14.10 -0.95 14.13
CA PHE A 73 -14.69 0.37 14.31
C PHE A 73 -15.87 0.31 15.29
N GLU A 74 -15.97 1.29 16.20
CA GLU A 74 -17.09 1.37 17.13
C GLU A 74 -18.40 1.63 16.36
N GLY A 75 -19.38 0.73 16.51
CA GLY A 75 -20.62 0.77 15.73
C GLY A 75 -20.53 0.07 14.36
N GLY A 76 -19.42 -0.61 14.08
CA GLY A 76 -19.24 -1.46 12.89
C GLY A 76 -19.17 -0.67 11.57
N ALA A 77 -19.28 -1.38 10.45
CA ALA A 77 -19.24 -0.77 9.13
C ALA A 77 -20.40 0.22 8.92
N ALA A 78 -21.57 -0.03 9.50
CA ALA A 78 -22.72 0.88 9.44
C ALA A 78 -22.39 2.31 9.92
N ALA A 79 -21.56 2.43 10.95
CA ALA A 79 -21.11 3.73 11.47
C ALA A 79 -19.86 4.25 10.73
N GLY A 80 -18.93 3.35 10.41
CA GLY A 80 -17.57 3.71 10.01
C GLY A 80 -17.28 3.71 8.50
N TYR A 81 -18.07 3.02 7.69
CA TYR A 81 -17.72 2.71 6.29
C TYR A 81 -18.88 2.95 5.35
N LYS A 82 -18.58 3.43 4.15
CA LYS A 82 -19.53 3.52 3.04
C LYS A 82 -18.80 3.60 1.72
N SER A 83 -19.30 2.88 0.73
CA SER A 83 -18.84 2.95 -0.65
C SER A 83 -20.03 3.11 -1.60
N SER A 84 -19.79 3.70 -2.76
CA SER A 84 -20.79 3.81 -3.82
C SER A 84 -20.14 3.80 -5.22
N VAL A 85 -20.92 3.43 -6.23
CA VAL A 85 -20.46 3.46 -7.62
C VAL A 85 -20.63 4.88 -8.17
N GLY A 86 -19.51 5.52 -8.46
CA GLY A 86 -19.44 6.83 -9.10
C GLY A 86 -19.00 6.76 -10.56
N GLN A 87 -18.64 7.93 -11.12
CA GLN A 87 -18.14 8.05 -12.50
C GLN A 87 -16.90 7.18 -12.78
N TRP A 88 -16.08 6.93 -11.76
CA TRP A 88 -14.79 6.24 -11.86
C TRP A 88 -14.83 4.81 -11.31
N GLY A 89 -16.02 4.27 -11.06
CA GLY A 89 -16.20 2.95 -10.45
C GLY A 89 -16.55 3.01 -8.97
N LEU A 90 -16.38 1.89 -8.26
CA LEU A 90 -16.65 1.77 -6.84
C LEU A 90 -15.59 2.54 -6.03
N GLY A 91 -16.04 3.54 -5.27
CA GLY A 91 -15.19 4.41 -4.46
C GLY A 91 -15.72 4.58 -3.04
N LEU A 92 -14.89 5.17 -2.17
CA LEU A 92 -15.22 5.47 -0.78
C LEU A 92 -16.09 6.74 -0.68
N ASP A 93 -17.16 6.64 0.10
CA ASP A 93 -17.97 7.78 0.56
C ASP A 93 -17.69 8.11 2.04
N LYS A 94 -17.21 7.12 2.80
CA LYS A 94 -16.85 7.22 4.22
C LYS A 94 -15.74 6.24 4.54
N LEU A 95 -14.73 6.71 5.26
CA LEU A 95 -13.66 5.89 5.82
C LEU A 95 -13.49 6.23 7.29
N TRP A 96 -13.46 5.21 8.15
CA TRP A 96 -13.28 5.34 9.59
C TRP A 96 -14.17 6.38 10.28
N GLY A 97 -15.43 6.47 9.84
CA GLY A 97 -16.43 7.40 10.37
C GLY A 97 -16.44 8.79 9.73
N VAL A 98 -15.47 9.11 8.87
CA VAL A 98 -15.32 10.44 8.28
C VAL A 98 -15.85 10.47 6.85
N GLU A 99 -16.83 11.35 6.62
CA GLU A 99 -17.36 11.72 5.31
C GLU A 99 -16.72 13.04 4.86
N ASN A 100 -15.80 13.00 3.88
CA ASN A 100 -15.07 14.19 3.42
C ASN A 100 -15.36 14.55 1.94
N GLY A 101 -16.42 13.99 1.37
CA GLY A 101 -16.83 14.26 -0.02
C GLY A 101 -16.03 13.50 -1.07
N GLY A 102 -15.44 12.36 -0.73
CA GLY A 102 -14.82 11.43 -1.68
C GLY A 102 -13.31 11.59 -1.84
N SER A 103 -12.63 12.36 -0.98
CA SER A 103 -11.18 12.54 -1.02
C SER A 103 -10.49 11.50 -0.14
N TYR A 104 -10.34 10.30 -0.70
CA TYR A 104 -9.71 9.15 -0.05
C TYR A 104 -8.66 8.56 -0.97
N GLY A 105 -7.70 7.84 -0.39
CA GLY A 105 -6.73 7.06 -1.16
C GLY A 105 -6.52 5.68 -0.57
N TYR A 106 -6.09 4.75 -1.41
CA TYR A 106 -5.77 3.39 -1.01
C TYR A 106 -4.73 2.77 -1.93
N TYR A 107 -3.85 1.98 -1.33
CA TYR A 107 -2.78 1.25 -2.02
C TYR A 107 -2.77 -0.18 -1.53
N VAL A 108 -2.45 -1.11 -2.42
CA VAL A 108 -2.22 -2.52 -2.11
C VAL A 108 -0.77 -2.85 -2.40
N ASN A 109 -0.01 -3.31 -1.41
CA ASN A 109 1.41 -3.67 -1.54
C ASN A 109 2.26 -2.55 -2.19
N ASP A 110 2.07 -1.30 -1.75
CA ASP A 110 2.73 -0.10 -2.29
C ASP A 110 2.45 0.17 -3.77
N LYS A 111 1.40 -0.43 -4.32
CA LYS A 111 0.92 -0.18 -5.69
C LYS A 111 -0.41 0.55 -5.63
N MET A 112 -0.53 1.53 -6.51
CA MET A 112 -1.78 2.26 -6.69
C MET A 112 -2.85 1.30 -7.18
N SER A 113 -4.00 1.32 -6.52
CA SER A 113 -5.19 0.60 -6.95
C SER A 113 -6.04 1.48 -7.88
N MET A 114 -6.76 0.85 -8.79
CA MET A 114 -7.65 1.50 -9.76
C MET A 114 -9.07 1.70 -9.23
N GLY A 115 -9.47 0.92 -8.22
CA GLY A 115 -10.80 0.99 -7.62
C GLY A 115 -10.93 0.10 -6.38
N LEU A 116 -12.01 0.27 -5.61
CA LEU A 116 -12.30 -0.64 -4.49
C LEU A 116 -12.67 -2.06 -4.93
N ALA A 117 -13.05 -2.23 -6.20
CA ALA A 117 -13.37 -3.54 -6.80
C ALA A 117 -12.13 -4.33 -7.24
N ASP A 118 -10.92 -3.77 -7.05
CA ASP A 118 -9.69 -4.50 -7.35
C ASP A 118 -9.57 -5.73 -6.44
N GLU A 119 -9.25 -6.88 -7.05
CA GLU A 119 -9.11 -8.14 -6.33
C GLU A 119 -7.85 -8.17 -5.45
N ILE A 120 -7.99 -8.81 -4.30
CA ILE A 120 -6.91 -9.00 -3.33
C ILE A 120 -6.59 -10.49 -3.13
N LYS A 121 -5.44 -10.75 -2.55
CA LYS A 121 -4.88 -12.09 -2.32
C LYS A 121 -4.46 -12.25 -0.86
N ASP A 122 -4.34 -13.50 -0.43
CA ASP A 122 -3.79 -13.81 0.90
C ASP A 122 -2.41 -13.18 1.08
N GLY A 123 -2.20 -12.54 2.23
CA GLY A 123 -1.00 -11.79 2.58
C GLY A 123 -0.94 -10.34 2.11
N ASP A 124 -1.88 -9.87 1.28
CA ASP A 124 -1.88 -8.50 0.77
C ASP A 124 -1.94 -7.45 1.89
N GLN A 125 -1.24 -6.34 1.68
CA GLN A 125 -1.16 -5.20 2.58
C GLN A 125 -1.97 -4.04 2.01
N ILE A 126 -3.04 -3.65 2.68
CA ILE A 126 -3.92 -2.55 2.28
C ILE A 126 -3.63 -1.35 3.16
N GLN A 127 -3.27 -0.22 2.55
CA GLN A 127 -3.17 1.07 3.24
C GLN A 127 -4.24 1.99 2.68
N ALA A 128 -5.26 2.29 3.49
CA ALA A 128 -6.26 3.30 3.18
C ALA A 128 -5.99 4.59 3.99
N PHE A 129 -6.38 5.73 3.45
CA PHE A 129 -6.18 7.02 4.09
C PHE A 129 -7.19 8.07 3.66
N ILE A 130 -7.39 9.04 4.54
CA ILE A 130 -8.26 10.18 4.34
C ILE A 130 -7.37 11.39 4.05
N TYR A 131 -7.70 12.17 3.03
CA TYR A 131 -7.02 13.45 2.81
C TYR A 131 -7.39 14.42 3.95
N PRO A 132 -6.40 15.01 4.65
CA PRO A 132 -6.65 15.95 5.74
C PRO A 132 -7.43 17.19 5.30
N ASP A 133 -7.16 17.68 4.09
CA ASP A 133 -7.97 18.70 3.43
C ASP A 133 -8.50 18.11 2.11
N PRO A 134 -9.83 17.95 1.95
CA PRO A 134 -10.42 17.37 0.74
C PRO A 134 -10.22 18.26 -0.52
N LYS A 135 -9.68 19.46 -0.39
CA LYS A 135 -9.36 20.36 -1.50
C LYS A 135 -7.86 20.43 -1.80
N ASP A 136 -7.02 19.87 -0.94
CA ASP A 136 -5.57 19.84 -1.12
C ASP A 136 -5.08 18.41 -1.38
N TYR A 137 -4.71 18.16 -2.63
CA TYR A 137 -4.15 16.88 -3.05
C TYR A 137 -2.64 16.78 -2.83
N ASN A 138 -2.01 17.78 -2.21
CA ASN A 138 -0.63 17.72 -1.73
C ASN A 138 -0.55 16.85 -0.46
N TYR A 139 -0.89 15.57 -0.59
CA TYR A 139 -0.82 14.55 0.45
C TYR A 139 -0.45 13.23 -0.21
N TYR A 140 0.81 12.84 -0.05
CA TYR A 140 1.43 11.80 -0.86
C TYR A 140 1.52 10.47 -0.12
N TYR A 141 1.21 9.39 -0.83
CA TYR A 141 1.44 8.05 -0.32
C TYR A 141 2.93 7.84 -0.02
N SER A 142 3.24 7.36 1.18
CA SER A 142 4.61 7.05 1.58
C SER A 142 4.71 5.67 2.22
N PHE A 143 5.89 5.08 2.13
CA PHE A 143 6.16 3.73 2.62
C PHE A 143 7.64 3.52 2.93
N PHE A 144 7.90 2.63 3.88
CA PHE A 144 9.23 2.06 4.06
C PHE A 144 9.44 0.91 3.07
N ASN A 145 10.71 0.62 2.75
CA ASN A 145 11.13 -0.49 1.88
C ASN A 145 10.69 -1.89 2.35
N ALA A 146 10.14 -2.01 3.56
CA ALA A 146 9.47 -3.20 4.07
C ALA A 146 8.24 -2.78 4.88
N LYS A 147 7.23 -3.66 4.94
CA LYS A 147 6.04 -3.49 5.79
C LYS A 147 6.16 -4.21 7.12
N LYS A 148 6.75 -5.39 7.09
CA LYS A 148 6.96 -6.21 8.27
C LYS A 148 8.33 -6.87 8.19
N GLY A 149 9.09 -6.81 9.27
CA GLY A 149 10.35 -7.52 9.42
C GLY A 149 10.18 -8.90 10.02
N GLU A 150 11.21 -9.72 9.84
CA GLU A 150 11.41 -10.91 10.66
C GLU A 150 11.62 -10.52 12.14
N PRO A 151 11.30 -11.41 13.10
CA PRO A 151 11.60 -11.16 14.50
C PRO A 151 13.09 -10.84 14.73
N VAL A 152 13.36 -9.82 15.55
CA VAL A 152 14.72 -9.36 15.86
C VAL A 152 15.02 -9.44 17.35
N ALA A 153 16.31 -9.52 17.69
CA ALA A 153 16.75 -9.42 19.07
C ALA A 153 16.50 -8.01 19.64
N VAL A 154 16.43 -7.91 20.97
CA VAL A 154 16.48 -6.61 21.66
C VAL A 154 17.74 -5.86 21.22
N ASP A 155 17.58 -4.55 21.04
CA ASP A 155 18.63 -3.64 20.59
C ASP A 155 19.15 -3.89 19.17
N ALA A 156 18.47 -4.72 18.37
CA ALA A 156 18.77 -4.87 16.96
C ALA A 156 18.55 -3.56 16.19
N GLU A 157 19.45 -3.31 15.25
CA GLU A 157 19.41 -2.18 14.32
C GLU A 157 18.75 -2.63 13.01
N VAL A 158 17.65 -1.98 12.65
CA VAL A 158 16.93 -2.25 11.40
C VAL A 158 17.07 -1.05 10.47
N PRO A 159 17.71 -1.23 9.30
CA PRO A 159 17.77 -0.19 8.28
C PRO A 159 16.45 -0.10 7.53
N LEU A 160 15.89 1.10 7.44
CA LEU A 160 14.69 1.43 6.69
C LEU A 160 15.00 2.52 5.66
N THR A 161 14.26 2.53 4.55
CA THR A 161 14.31 3.60 3.55
C THR A 161 12.90 4.10 3.30
N LEU A 162 12.66 5.38 3.60
CA LEU A 162 11.39 6.06 3.39
C LEU A 162 11.30 6.62 1.97
N THR A 163 10.20 6.25 1.32
CA THR A 163 9.88 6.59 -0.06
C THR A 163 8.48 7.18 -0.12
N TYR A 164 8.23 8.10 -1.03
CA TYR A 164 6.89 8.61 -1.32
C TYR A 164 6.66 8.77 -2.83
N TYR A 165 5.40 8.69 -3.25
CA TYR A 165 5.02 8.88 -4.63
C TYR A 165 4.50 10.28 -4.92
N THR A 166 4.89 10.81 -6.07
CA THR A 166 4.31 12.01 -6.67
C THR A 166 3.84 11.69 -8.09
N PHE A 167 3.15 12.63 -8.72
CA PHE A 167 2.79 12.50 -10.14
C PHE A 167 3.63 13.46 -10.97
N GLY A 168 4.28 12.93 -12.00
CA GLY A 168 4.97 13.73 -13.00
C GLY A 168 3.99 14.52 -13.87
N ALA A 169 4.51 15.41 -14.72
CA ALA A 169 3.70 16.27 -15.58
C ALA A 169 2.74 15.51 -16.54
N ASN A 170 3.06 14.25 -16.86
CA ASN A 170 2.26 13.39 -17.73
C ASN A 170 1.31 12.45 -16.95
N GLY A 171 1.25 12.57 -15.61
CA GLY A 171 0.49 11.66 -14.75
C GLY A 171 1.23 10.37 -14.38
N ASP A 172 2.51 10.23 -14.77
CA ASP A 172 3.34 9.08 -14.38
C ASP A 172 3.60 9.10 -12.87
N LEU A 173 3.57 7.92 -12.24
CA LEU A 173 3.95 7.78 -10.83
C LEU A 173 5.47 7.93 -10.71
N VAL A 174 5.93 8.89 -9.91
CA VAL A 174 7.33 9.17 -9.66
C VAL A 174 7.67 8.85 -8.22
N GLU A 175 8.64 7.96 -8.05
CA GLU A 175 9.19 7.56 -6.75
C GLU A 175 10.24 8.58 -6.28
N ASN A 176 10.12 9.04 -5.03
CA ASN A 176 11.04 9.98 -4.42
C ASN A 176 11.48 9.50 -3.04
N LYS A 177 12.74 9.75 -2.69
CA LYS A 177 13.25 9.55 -1.33
C LYS A 177 12.96 10.77 -0.48
N LEU A 178 12.60 10.57 0.79
CA LEU A 178 12.22 11.66 1.68
C LEU A 178 13.27 11.91 2.75
N ALA A 179 13.98 13.04 2.65
CA ALA A 179 14.95 13.49 3.63
C ALA A 179 14.32 14.27 4.78
N ASN A 180 14.98 14.26 5.94
CA ASN A 180 14.60 14.99 7.15
C ASN A 180 13.19 14.65 7.68
N ALA A 181 12.66 13.46 7.37
CA ALA A 181 11.43 12.97 7.96
C ALA A 181 11.69 12.54 9.39
N LYS A 182 10.84 12.98 10.32
CA LYS A 182 10.91 12.65 11.75
C LYS A 182 10.34 11.27 11.98
N ILE A 183 11.10 10.39 12.61
CA ILE A 183 10.67 9.03 12.88
C ILE A 183 9.95 8.95 14.22
N THR A 184 8.86 8.18 14.26
CA THR A 184 8.17 7.80 15.49
C THR A 184 8.30 6.29 15.71
N LEU A 185 8.39 5.89 16.97
CA LEU A 185 8.39 4.50 17.41
C LEU A 185 7.21 4.30 18.36
N ASN A 186 6.31 3.39 18.01
CA ASN A 186 5.07 3.13 18.76
C ASN A 186 4.26 4.41 19.04
N GLY A 187 4.22 5.32 18.04
CA GLY A 187 3.54 6.62 18.12
C GLY A 187 4.28 7.69 18.93
N LYS A 188 5.42 7.37 19.54
CA LYS A 188 6.26 8.33 20.28
C LYS A 188 7.30 8.94 19.36
N ALA A 189 7.51 10.25 19.46
CA ALA A 189 8.57 10.94 18.73
C ALA A 189 9.95 10.43 19.14
N THR A 190 10.88 10.39 18.18
CA THR A 190 12.28 10.08 18.38
C THR A 190 13.16 11.23 17.88
N ASP A 191 14.45 11.20 18.20
CA ASP A 191 15.43 12.14 17.64
C ASP A 191 15.94 11.72 16.24
N LEU A 192 15.46 10.59 15.71
CA LEU A 192 15.88 10.07 14.42
C LEU A 192 15.20 10.82 13.28
N VAL A 193 16.00 11.17 12.27
CA VAL A 193 15.55 11.72 11.00
C VAL A 193 16.14 10.95 9.84
N THR A 194 15.40 10.89 8.72
CA THR A 194 15.92 10.29 7.49
C THR A 194 17.02 11.14 6.86
N ASP A 195 18.01 10.48 6.27
CA ASP A 195 19.07 11.15 5.50
C ASP A 195 18.60 11.59 4.09
N ASN A 196 19.51 12.13 3.28
CA ASN A 196 19.21 12.59 1.93
C ASN A 196 18.72 11.49 0.96
N ASP A 197 19.01 10.22 1.25
CA ASP A 197 18.53 9.06 0.50
C ASP A 197 17.25 8.47 1.11
N GLY A 198 16.67 9.14 2.11
CA GLY A 198 15.50 8.66 2.85
C GLY A 198 15.80 7.54 3.83
N LYS A 199 17.07 7.26 4.13
CA LYS A 199 17.46 6.13 4.98
C LYS A 199 17.47 6.52 6.46
N VAL A 200 17.16 5.55 7.30
CA VAL A 200 17.28 5.65 8.76
C VAL A 200 17.53 4.27 9.35
N THR A 201 18.28 4.20 10.44
CA THR A 201 18.44 2.97 11.21
C THR A 201 17.69 3.12 12.53
N VAL A 202 16.73 2.23 12.79
CA VAL A 202 15.93 2.24 14.01
C VAL A 202 16.37 1.10 14.92
N LYS A 203 16.55 1.41 16.20
CA LYS A 203 16.89 0.45 17.25
C LYS A 203 15.67 0.17 18.11
N PHE A 204 15.39 -1.10 18.38
CA PHE A 204 14.23 -1.52 19.16
C PHE A 204 14.62 -2.08 20.52
N SER A 205 14.34 -1.35 21.59
CA SER A 205 14.66 -1.74 22.97
C SER A 205 13.48 -2.39 23.71
N GLU A 206 12.24 -2.14 23.27
CA GLU A 206 11.03 -2.69 23.89
C GLU A 206 10.72 -4.05 23.27
N ALA A 207 10.60 -5.10 24.09
CA ALA A 207 10.21 -6.43 23.64
C ALA A 207 8.74 -6.46 23.16
N GLY A 208 8.42 -7.40 22.27
CA GLY A 208 7.10 -7.58 21.70
C GLY A 208 6.91 -6.86 20.37
N SER A 209 5.64 -6.62 20.01
CA SER A 209 5.29 -5.98 18.74
C SER A 209 5.56 -4.48 18.77
N ASN A 210 6.36 -4.03 17.82
CA ASN A 210 6.73 -2.63 17.65
C ASN A 210 6.36 -2.16 16.24
N TYR A 211 6.09 -0.86 16.09
CA TYR A 211 5.94 -0.24 14.79
C TYR A 211 6.66 1.09 14.68
N VAL A 212 7.13 1.36 13.47
CA VAL A 212 7.79 2.61 13.08
C VAL A 212 6.86 3.35 12.13
N SER A 213 6.76 4.67 12.33
CA SER A 213 6.12 5.58 11.38
C SER A 213 6.98 6.83 11.16
N ALA A 214 6.54 7.72 10.28
CA ALA A 214 7.25 8.96 9.99
C ALA A 214 6.29 10.11 9.68
N ALA A 215 6.71 11.32 10.01
CA ALA A 215 6.07 12.56 9.62
C ALA A 215 7.11 13.51 9.00
N SER A 216 6.66 14.46 8.20
CA SER A 216 7.55 15.46 7.59
C SER A 216 6.93 16.85 7.64
N ASP A 217 7.78 17.85 7.89
CA ASP A 217 7.42 19.25 7.85
C ASP A 217 7.54 19.84 6.42
N SER A 218 8.29 19.17 5.53
CA SER A 218 8.58 19.66 4.17
C SER A 218 7.65 19.08 3.11
N VAL A 219 7.16 17.86 3.32
CA VAL A 219 6.28 17.14 2.41
C VAL A 219 5.15 16.52 3.21
N ASN A 220 3.92 16.81 2.82
CA ASN A 220 2.74 16.18 3.41
C ASN A 220 2.63 14.73 2.93
N ILE A 221 2.83 13.79 3.85
CA ILE A 221 2.82 12.35 3.55
C ILE A 221 1.76 11.62 4.37
N VAL A 222 1.19 10.58 3.76
CA VAL A 222 0.46 9.53 4.48
C VAL A 222 1.44 8.85 5.43
N PRO A 223 1.14 8.72 6.73
CA PRO A 223 2.04 8.06 7.68
C PRO A 223 2.38 6.64 7.22
N PRO A 224 3.66 6.32 6.97
CA PRO A 224 4.08 4.98 6.59
C PRO A 224 4.06 4.08 7.82
N VAL A 225 3.99 2.76 7.62
CA VAL A 225 4.08 1.78 8.71
C VAL A 225 5.09 0.69 8.36
N TYR A 226 5.99 0.43 9.31
CA TYR A 226 6.80 -0.77 9.37
C TYR A 226 6.59 -1.45 10.73
N MET A 227 6.31 -2.76 10.75
CA MET A 227 6.17 -3.55 11.98
C MET A 227 7.32 -4.52 12.17
N VAL A 228 7.68 -4.78 13.41
CA VAL A 228 8.66 -5.82 13.77
C VAL A 228 8.33 -6.40 15.14
N GLU A 229 8.59 -7.69 15.30
CA GLU A 229 8.53 -8.36 16.59
C GLU A 229 9.93 -8.35 17.21
N VAL A 230 10.03 -7.93 18.48
CA VAL A 230 11.28 -7.95 19.24
C VAL A 230 11.23 -9.12 20.22
N ASP A 231 11.98 -10.17 19.92
CA ASP A 231 12.04 -11.37 20.75
C ASP A 231 13.27 -11.33 21.67
N PRO A 232 13.09 -11.27 23.01
CA PRO A 232 14.20 -11.28 23.96
C PRO A 232 14.97 -12.59 24.00
N ALA A 233 14.44 -13.69 23.44
CA ALA A 233 15.15 -14.96 23.31
C ALA A 233 16.16 -14.97 22.15
N LEU A 234 16.02 -14.05 21.18
CA LEU A 234 17.00 -13.90 20.12
C LEU A 234 18.25 -13.18 20.65
N THR A 235 19.42 -13.70 20.30
CA THR A 235 20.70 -13.07 20.65
C THR A 235 21.18 -12.19 19.50
N THR A 236 21.59 -10.97 19.81
CA THR A 236 22.21 -10.06 18.84
C THR A 236 23.59 -10.64 18.48
N THR A 237 23.73 -11.25 17.31
CA THR A 237 25.04 -11.58 16.75
C THR A 237 25.63 -10.32 16.15
N THR A 238 26.23 -9.48 17.00
CA THR A 238 27.04 -8.36 16.53
C THR A 238 28.22 -8.93 15.76
N THR A 239 28.12 -8.98 14.43
CA THR A 239 29.26 -9.30 13.57
C THR A 239 30.17 -8.07 13.59
N THR A 240 31.02 -7.99 14.60
CA THR A 240 32.16 -7.07 14.58
C THR A 240 33.07 -7.52 13.46
N ALA A 241 32.92 -6.96 12.26
CA ALA A 241 33.91 -7.10 11.22
C ALA A 241 35.25 -6.59 11.80
N PRO A 242 36.32 -7.40 11.83
CA PRO A 242 37.61 -6.91 12.31
C PRO A 242 38.06 -5.78 11.39
N LEU A 243 38.37 -4.63 12.00
CA LEU A 243 38.97 -3.48 11.34
C LEU A 243 40.33 -3.91 10.78
N THR A 244 40.41 -4.22 9.49
CA THR A 244 41.69 -4.41 8.80
C THR A 244 42.33 -3.04 8.60
N THR A 245 43.14 -2.63 9.58
CA THR A 245 44.09 -1.52 9.45
C THR A 245 45.07 -1.87 8.33
N THR A 246 44.87 -1.30 7.14
CA THR A 246 45.84 -1.40 6.05
C THR A 246 46.93 -0.36 6.30
N THR A 247 48.03 -0.80 6.90
CA THR A 247 49.26 -0.03 7.01
C THR A 247 49.88 0.09 5.62
N ASN A 248 49.77 1.27 5.01
CA ASN A 248 50.52 1.62 3.81
C ASN A 248 52.02 1.67 4.14
N SER A 249 52.76 0.61 3.79
CA SER A 249 54.21 0.68 3.61
C SER A 249 54.52 0.88 2.14
N SER A 250 55.14 2.02 1.87
CA SER A 250 55.69 2.44 0.58
C SER A 250 56.79 1.51 0.09
N THR A 251 56.70 1.05 -1.16
CA THR A 251 57.87 0.61 -1.91
C THR A 251 57.84 1.21 -3.31
N THR A 252 58.79 2.11 -3.53
CA THR A 252 59.14 2.74 -4.79
C THR A 252 59.75 1.73 -5.76
N THR A 253 59.21 1.62 -6.98
CA THR A 253 59.97 1.09 -8.11
C THR A 253 59.65 1.86 -9.40
N THR A 254 60.73 2.40 -9.96
CA THR A 254 60.86 3.27 -11.13
C THR A 254 60.69 2.52 -12.47
N THR A 255 60.60 3.29 -13.57
CA THR A 255 60.78 2.99 -15.02
C THR A 255 59.50 2.76 -15.84
N THR A 256 59.31 3.23 -17.08
CA THR A 256 59.93 4.23 -17.99
C THR A 256 58.92 4.41 -19.15
N ALA A 257 58.82 5.62 -19.69
CA ALA A 257 57.94 5.95 -20.83
C ALA A 257 58.46 5.42 -22.17
N THR A 258 57.56 4.95 -23.06
CA THR A 258 57.78 4.89 -24.51
C THR A 258 56.49 5.16 -25.29
N THR A 259 56.47 6.29 -26.00
CA THR A 259 55.56 6.66 -27.09
C THR A 259 55.88 5.92 -28.39
N THR A 260 54.88 5.50 -29.18
CA THR A 260 54.99 5.41 -30.66
C THR A 260 53.62 5.55 -31.34
N LYS A 261 53.58 6.42 -32.36
CA LYS A 261 52.54 6.66 -33.40
C LYS A 261 52.19 5.36 -34.19
N THR A 262 51.11 5.22 -34.98
CA THR A 262 50.87 5.93 -36.27
C THR A 262 49.54 5.49 -36.95
N THR A 263 48.92 6.44 -37.70
CA THR A 263 48.22 6.35 -39.01
C THR A 263 46.76 5.87 -39.22
N THR A 264 45.91 6.87 -39.50
CA THR A 264 44.88 7.06 -40.56
C THR A 264 44.72 6.03 -41.69
N LYS A 265 43.46 5.75 -42.12
CA LYS A 265 42.78 6.31 -43.33
C LYS A 265 41.34 5.76 -43.52
N ALA A 266 40.50 6.61 -44.13
CA ALA A 266 39.04 6.58 -44.28
C ALA A 266 38.46 5.77 -45.46
N THR A 267 37.14 5.51 -45.43
CA THR A 267 36.23 5.61 -46.61
C THR A 267 34.73 5.71 -46.25
N THR A 268 34.11 6.79 -46.78
CA THR A 268 32.71 7.13 -47.18
C THR A 268 31.62 6.03 -47.17
N LYS A 269 30.31 6.27 -46.88
CA LYS A 269 29.30 7.00 -47.71
C LYS A 269 27.90 6.98 -47.02
N ALA A 270 27.03 7.93 -47.37
CA ALA A 270 25.76 8.33 -46.72
C ALA A 270 24.47 7.58 -47.11
N SER A 271 23.43 7.69 -46.26
CA SER A 271 21.97 7.81 -46.52
C SER A 271 21.25 7.64 -45.16
N GLY A 272 20.48 8.57 -44.60
CA GLY A 272 19.23 9.11 -45.14
C GLY A 272 18.05 8.22 -44.73
N ASN A 273 17.37 8.54 -43.61
CA ASN A 273 15.89 8.64 -43.51
C ASN A 273 15.38 8.70 -42.05
N SER A 274 14.55 9.71 -41.81
CA SER A 274 13.65 9.92 -40.67
C SER A 274 12.66 8.76 -40.46
N PRO A 275 12.12 8.57 -39.24
CA PRO A 275 10.99 7.66 -39.03
C PRO A 275 9.72 8.22 -39.65
N LYS A 276 9.07 7.40 -40.48
CA LYS A 276 7.74 7.66 -41.06
C LYS A 276 6.67 7.59 -39.97
N THR A 277 5.95 8.69 -39.83
CA THR A 277 4.60 8.79 -39.26
C THR A 277 3.56 8.10 -40.16
N GLY A 278 2.58 7.44 -39.56
CA GLY A 278 1.50 6.73 -40.27
C GLY A 278 0.21 6.55 -39.45
N VAL A 279 -0.33 7.69 -39.00
CA VAL A 279 -1.74 8.07 -38.67
C VAL A 279 -2.91 7.11 -38.94
N LYS A 280 -3.94 7.15 -38.08
CA LYS A 280 -5.26 7.81 -38.34
C LYS A 280 -6.27 7.78 -37.17
N GLY A 281 -6.70 8.99 -36.73
CA GLY A 281 -8.02 9.43 -36.20
C GLY A 281 -8.60 8.75 -34.94
N ALA A 282 -9.28 9.40 -34.01
CA ALA A 282 -9.89 10.73 -33.87
C ALA A 282 -9.71 11.15 -32.40
N GLY A 283 -9.43 12.40 -32.03
CA GLY A 283 -10.28 13.56 -32.17
C GLY A 283 -10.05 14.39 -30.89
N LEU A 284 -9.28 15.47 -31.02
CA LEU A 284 -9.05 16.45 -29.95
C LEU A 284 -10.34 17.23 -29.69
N ALA A 285 -10.76 17.31 -28.43
CA ALA A 285 -11.67 18.35 -27.96
C ALA A 285 -11.03 19.08 -26.79
N VAL A 286 -10.60 20.30 -27.07
CA VAL A 286 -10.19 21.34 -26.12
C VAL A 286 -11.46 22.00 -25.58
N PHE A 287 -11.67 21.98 -24.27
CA PHE A 287 -12.50 22.95 -23.54
C PHE A 287 -11.93 23.02 -22.11
N GLY A 288 -11.56 24.16 -21.53
CA GLY A 288 -12.13 25.49 -21.68
C GLY A 288 -12.76 25.87 -20.35
N LEU A 289 -11.99 26.55 -19.50
CA LEU A 289 -12.42 27.13 -18.23
C LEU A 289 -13.56 28.13 -18.46
N ALA A 290 -14.75 27.90 -17.90
CA ALA A 290 -15.77 28.94 -17.72
C ALA A 290 -16.75 28.55 -16.59
N GLY A 291 -16.84 29.40 -15.58
CA GLY A 291 -17.82 29.28 -14.50
C GLY A 291 -19.22 29.69 -14.94
N ALA A 292 -20.23 29.15 -14.26
CA ALA A 292 -21.56 29.76 -14.20
C ALA A 292 -22.26 29.35 -12.89
N VAL A 293 -22.52 30.36 -12.08
CA VAL A 293 -23.45 30.38 -10.96
C VAL A 293 -24.87 30.32 -11.52
N ALA A 294 -25.73 29.44 -10.98
CA ALA A 294 -27.18 29.60 -11.07
C ALA A 294 -27.89 28.88 -9.92
N THR A 295 -28.32 29.67 -8.94
CA THR A 295 -29.29 29.33 -7.90
C THR A 295 -30.65 28.99 -8.52
N ALA A 296 -31.21 27.82 -8.22
CA ALA A 296 -32.61 27.50 -8.55
C ALA A 296 -33.48 27.61 -7.28
N PHE A 297 -34.42 28.53 -7.38
CA PHE A 297 -35.33 29.04 -6.38
C PHE A 297 -36.46 28.05 -6.09
N VAL A 298 -36.84 27.97 -4.81
CA VAL A 298 -37.98 27.24 -4.26
C VAL A 298 -39.30 27.79 -4.83
N LEU A 299 -40.15 26.92 -5.40
CA LEU A 299 -41.56 27.21 -5.63
C LEU A 299 -42.42 26.22 -4.86
N ARG A 300 -42.86 26.68 -3.68
CA ARG A 300 -43.93 26.11 -2.87
C ARG A 300 -45.25 26.61 -3.46
N ARG A 301 -46.13 25.72 -3.94
CA ARG A 301 -47.53 26.08 -4.15
C ARG A 301 -48.46 25.04 -3.52
N LYS A 302 -49.21 25.57 -2.57
CA LYS A 302 -50.29 25.01 -1.77
C LYS A 302 -51.50 24.85 -2.69
N ASN A 303 -52.18 23.70 -2.66
CA ASN A 303 -53.57 23.59 -3.09
C ASN A 303 -54.36 23.00 -1.92
N GLU A 304 -55.12 23.87 -1.27
CA GLU A 304 -56.33 23.56 -0.51
C GLU A 304 -57.50 23.80 -1.48
N GLU A 305 -58.25 22.74 -1.78
CA GLU A 305 -59.73 22.63 -1.85
C GLU A 305 -60.10 21.24 -2.38
#